data_AF-C6TCA4-F1
#
_entry.id   AF-C6TCA4-F1
#
_cell.length_a   1.000
_cell.length_b   1.000
_cell.length_c   1.000
_cell.angle_alpha   90.00
_cell.angle_beta   90.00
_cell.angle_gamma   90.00
#
_symmetry.space_group_name_H-M   'P 1'
#
loop_
_entity.id
_entity.type
_entity.pdbx_description
1 polymer ?
#
loop_
_entity_poly.entity_id
_entity_poly.type
_entity_poly.pdbx_seq_one_letter_code
_entity_poly.pdbx_strand_id
1 'polypeptide(L)'
;MVADLIQLRKASMLNDSQVAEILNEISRRIVRDKGPIVMDKSGYTEKGFKRKIAVQALFGKVFYLSELPEFCSRDSSLVVKEIFGVTDEDADKLKSTQSLKLAA
;
A
#
# COMPACT_ATOMS: atom_id res chain seq x y z
N MET A 1 1.32 -6.53 15.56
CA MET A 1 1.72 -6.45 14.13
C MET A 1 1.70 -5.03 13.54
N VAL A 2 0.64 -4.21 13.65
CA VAL A 2 0.69 -2.78 13.25
C VAL A 2 1.20 -1.88 14.39
N ALA A 3 0.77 -2.15 15.62
CA ALA A 3 1.23 -1.45 16.82
C ALA A 3 2.76 -1.48 16.96
N ASP A 4 3.40 -2.60 16.65
CA ASP A 4 4.86 -2.75 16.70
C ASP A 4 5.57 -1.84 15.69
N LEU A 5 4.97 -1.63 14.49
CA LEU A 5 5.51 -0.71 13.49
C LEU A 5 5.36 0.75 13.95
N ILE A 6 4.25 1.10 14.58
CA ILE A 6 4.05 2.43 15.19
C ILE A 6 5.07 2.65 16.32
N GLN A 7 5.30 1.65 17.16
CA GLN A 7 6.32 1.71 18.21
C GLN A 7 7.73 1.83 17.62
N LEU A 8 8.05 1.05 16.59
CA LEU A 8 9.34 1.13 15.90
C LEU A 8 9.58 2.52 15.30
N ARG A 9 8.58 3.10 14.63
CA ARG A 9 8.63 4.48 14.12
C ARG A 9 8.99 5.46 15.24
N LYS A 10 8.26 5.39 16.37
CA LYS A 10 8.49 6.27 17.54
C LYS A 10 9.88 6.07 18.13
N ALA A 11 10.31 4.82 18.33
CA ALA A 11 11.63 4.49 18.87
C ALA A 11 12.78 4.91 17.95
N SER A 12 12.55 4.90 16.63
CA SER A 12 13.53 5.33 15.62
C SER A 12 13.55 6.84 15.40
N MET A 13 12.66 7.59 16.06
CA MET A 13 12.51 9.05 15.93
C MET A 13 12.33 9.54 14.48
N LEU A 14 11.70 8.74 13.63
CA LEU A 14 11.42 9.12 12.25
C LEU A 14 10.26 10.11 12.19
N ASN A 15 10.49 11.26 11.55
CA ASN A 15 9.45 12.25 11.30
C ASN A 15 8.53 11.83 10.14
N ASP A 16 7.39 12.52 9.98
CA ASP A 16 6.40 12.18 8.95
C ASP A 16 6.97 12.17 7.53
N SER A 17 7.80 13.15 7.18
CA SER A 17 8.40 13.24 5.83
C SER A 17 9.33 12.05 5.55
N GLN A 18 10.16 11.65 6.53
CA GLN A 18 11.02 10.46 6.39
C GLN A 18 10.20 9.18 6.27
N VAL A 19 9.10 9.06 7.03
CA VAL A 19 8.19 7.90 6.91
C VAL A 19 7.52 7.89 5.54
N ALA A 20 7.07 9.03 5.03
CA ALA A 20 6.49 9.15 3.69
C ALA A 20 7.48 8.73 2.59
N GLU A 21 8.74 9.17 2.67
CA GLU A 21 9.80 8.74 1.74
C GLU A 21 10.03 7.23 1.79
N ILE A 22 10.07 6.63 2.98
CA ILE A 22 10.22 5.17 3.16
C ILE A 22 9.04 4.43 2.53
N LEU A 23 7.81 4.89 2.76
CA LEU A 23 6.61 4.28 2.18
C LEU A 23 6.61 4.38 0.65
N ASN A 24 7.00 5.53 0.11
CA ASN A 24 7.14 5.73 -1.34
C ASN A 24 8.23 4.82 -1.94
N GLU A 25 9.38 4.69 -1.27
CA GLU A 25 10.47 3.82 -1.72
C GLU A 25 10.07 2.33 -1.69
N ILE A 26 9.42 1.88 -0.62
CA ILE A 26 8.87 0.52 -0.53
C ILE A 26 7.86 0.28 -1.67
N SER A 27 6.97 1.24 -1.92
CA SER A 27 6.00 1.18 -3.02
C SER A 27 6.69 1.02 -4.37
N ARG A 28 7.71 1.84 -4.65
CA ARG A 28 8.51 1.76 -5.89
C ARG A 28 9.20 0.41 -6.04
N ARG A 29 9.76 -0.15 -4.95
CA ARG A 29 10.38 -1.49 -4.97
C ARG A 29 9.37 -2.59 -5.31
N ILE A 30 8.18 -2.54 -4.73
CA ILE A 30 7.11 -3.50 -5.01
C ILE A 30 6.69 -3.42 -6.47
N VAL A 31 6.44 -2.21 -6.98
CA VAL A 31 6.01 -2.00 -8.38
C VAL A 31 7.12 -2.37 -9.36
N ARG A 32 8.39 -2.10 -9.05
CA ARG A 32 9.53 -2.54 -9.87
C ARG A 32 9.63 -4.07 -9.97
N ASP A 33 9.39 -4.78 -8.87
CA ASP A 33 9.47 -6.25 -8.83
C ASP A 33 8.24 -6.93 -9.45
N LYS A 34 7.04 -6.38 -9.22
CA LYS A 34 5.78 -7.07 -9.50
C LYS A 34 4.90 -6.40 -10.56
N GLY A 35 5.27 -5.19 -10.99
CA GLY A 35 4.48 -4.32 -11.84
C GLY A 35 3.40 -3.55 -11.08
N PRO A 36 2.77 -2.55 -11.73
CA PRO A 36 1.67 -1.79 -11.15
C PRO A 36 0.39 -2.62 -11.05
N ILE A 37 -0.58 -2.10 -10.31
CA ILE A 37 -1.92 -2.68 -10.22
C ILE A 37 -2.64 -2.49 -11.55
N VAL A 38 -3.35 -3.53 -11.99
CA VAL A 38 -4.20 -3.48 -13.18
C VAL A 38 -5.58 -3.97 -12.73
N MET A 39 -6.59 -3.13 -12.94
CA MET A 39 -7.96 -3.40 -12.49
C MET A 39 -8.73 -4.28 -13.47
N ASP A 40 -8.42 -4.19 -14.78
CA ASP A 40 -8.92 -5.13 -15.77
C ASP A 40 -8.21 -6.47 -15.60
N LYS A 41 -9.01 -7.54 -15.47
CA LYS A 41 -8.55 -8.92 -15.25
C LYS A 41 -8.70 -9.78 -16.50
N SER A 42 -9.22 -9.22 -17.59
CA SER A 42 -9.41 -9.95 -18.84
C SER A 42 -8.05 -10.39 -19.43
N GLY A 43 -7.95 -11.64 -19.88
CA GLY A 43 -6.76 -12.15 -20.58
C GLY A 43 -5.58 -12.64 -19.72
N TYR A 44 -5.67 -12.70 -18.38
CA TYR A 44 -4.58 -13.24 -17.56
C TYR A 44 -4.58 -14.77 -17.46
N THR A 45 -3.38 -15.35 -17.53
CA THR A 45 -3.12 -16.72 -17.07
C THR A 45 -3.22 -16.80 -15.54
N GLU A 46 -3.49 -17.96 -14.95
CA GLU A 46 -3.59 -18.13 -13.48
C GLU A 46 -2.36 -17.59 -12.73
N LYS A 47 -1.16 -17.77 -13.30
CA LYS A 47 0.09 -17.27 -12.72
C LYS A 47 0.17 -15.74 -12.75
N GLY A 48 -0.30 -15.12 -13.84
CA GLY A 48 -0.44 -13.66 -13.95
C GLY A 48 -1.46 -13.11 -12.95
N PHE A 49 -2.58 -13.81 -12.78
CA PHE A 49 -3.64 -13.46 -11.83
C PHE A 49 -3.15 -13.46 -10.38
N LYS A 50 -2.48 -14.54 -9.94
CA LYS A 50 -1.93 -14.64 -8.57
C LYS A 50 -0.94 -13.51 -8.26
N ARG A 51 -0.08 -13.15 -9.23
CA ARG A 51 0.86 -12.03 -9.07
C ARG A 51 0.12 -10.70 -8.86
N LYS A 52 -0.96 -10.45 -9.61
CA LYS A 52 -1.77 -9.22 -9.49
C LYS A 52 -2.48 -9.12 -8.14
N ILE A 53 -3.05 -10.22 -7.64
CA ILE A 53 -3.65 -10.27 -6.29
C ILE A 53 -2.61 -9.95 -5.21
N ALA A 54 -1.38 -10.46 -5.35
CA ALA A 54 -0.30 -10.17 -4.41
C ALA A 54 0.06 -8.67 -4.39
N VAL A 55 0.11 -8.01 -5.54
CA VAL A 55 0.37 -6.56 -5.62
C VAL A 55 -0.77 -5.77 -4.97
N GLN A 56 -2.02 -6.13 -5.22
CA GLN A 56 -3.18 -5.50 -4.58
C GLN A 56 -3.14 -5.64 -3.06
N ALA A 57 -2.76 -6.82 -2.55
CA ALA A 57 -2.59 -7.05 -1.12
C ALA A 57 -1.47 -6.20 -0.52
N LEU A 58 -0.34 -6.08 -1.22
CA LEU A 58 0.79 -5.24 -0.78
C LEU A 58 0.45 -3.75 -0.79
N PHE A 59 -0.20 -3.27 -1.85
CA PHE A 59 -0.72 -1.91 -1.92
C PHE A 59 -1.62 -1.60 -0.73
N GLY A 60 -2.62 -2.44 -0.45
CA GLY A 60 -3.55 -2.18 0.65
C GLY A 60 -2.87 -2.12 2.01
N LYS A 61 -1.82 -2.92 2.25
CA LYS A 61 -1.01 -2.81 3.48
C LYS A 61 -0.25 -1.49 3.57
N VAL A 62 0.43 -1.08 2.50
CA VAL A 62 1.18 0.18 2.47
C VAL A 62 0.24 1.37 2.59
N PHE A 63 -0.87 1.35 1.85
CA PHE A 63 -1.87 2.40 1.84
C PHE A 63 -2.62 2.51 3.16
N TYR A 64 -2.87 1.39 3.84
CA TYR A 64 -3.40 1.40 5.20
C TYR A 64 -2.44 2.10 6.17
N LEU A 65 -1.14 1.77 6.13
CA LEU A 65 -0.14 2.43 6.98
C LEU A 65 -0.02 3.93 6.69
N SER A 66 -0.11 4.35 5.41
CA SER A 66 -0.05 5.77 5.05
C SER A 66 -1.27 6.57 5.50
N GLU A 67 -2.42 5.90 5.72
CA GLU A 67 -3.66 6.56 6.16
C GLU A 67 -3.83 6.56 7.69
N LEU A 68 -2.94 5.90 8.43
CA LEU A 68 -2.94 5.93 9.90
C LEU A 68 -2.24 7.19 10.43
N PRO A 69 -2.95 8.12 11.09
CA PRO A 69 -2.35 9.35 11.61
C PRO A 69 -1.21 9.10 12.60
N GLU A 70 -1.26 8.00 13.37
CA GLU A 70 -0.23 7.63 14.34
C GLU A 70 1.05 7.10 13.66
N PHE A 71 0.97 6.71 12.39
CA PHE A 71 2.09 6.16 11.63
C PHE A 71 2.69 7.19 10.67
N CYS A 72 1.86 7.89 9.91
CA CYS A 72 2.28 8.97 9.03
C CYS A 72 1.13 9.97 8.95
N SER A 73 1.37 11.23 9.30
CA SER A 73 0.39 12.26 9.00
C SER A 73 0.23 12.39 7.46
N ARG A 74 -0.91 12.92 7.00
CA ARG A 74 -1.16 13.16 5.57
C ARG A 74 -0.19 14.22 5.04
N ASP A 75 0.99 13.77 4.66
CA ASP A 75 2.05 14.55 4.03
C ASP A 75 1.77 14.64 2.52
N SER A 76 2.01 15.82 1.92
CA SER A 76 1.84 16.04 0.48
C SER A 76 2.84 15.26 -0.39
N SER A 77 3.90 14.72 0.21
CA SER A 77 4.90 13.88 -0.45
C SER A 77 4.46 12.43 -0.63
N LEU A 78 3.40 11.96 0.05
CA LEU A 78 2.88 10.60 -0.14
C LEU A 78 2.24 10.46 -1.53
N VAL A 79 2.80 9.58 -2.35
CA VAL A 79 2.35 9.34 -3.73
C VAL A 79 2.14 7.84 -4.00
N VAL A 80 1.67 7.12 -2.98
CA VAL A 80 1.50 5.65 -3.00
C VAL A 80 0.53 5.23 -4.11
N LYS A 81 -0.59 5.93 -4.26
CA LYS A 81 -1.61 5.61 -5.28
C LYS A 81 -1.04 5.74 -6.69
N GLU A 82 -0.32 6.84 -6.94
CA GLU A 82 0.33 7.14 -8.22
C GLU A 82 1.40 6.10 -8.55
N ILE A 83 2.23 5.72 -7.58
CA ILE A 83 3.27 4.68 -7.76
C ILE A 83 2.63 3.35 -8.18
N PHE A 84 1.52 2.96 -7.54
CA PHE A 84 0.83 1.71 -7.85
C PHE A 84 -0.08 1.80 -9.09
N GLY A 85 -0.29 2.99 -9.66
CA GLY A 85 -1.18 3.23 -10.81
C GLY A 85 -2.66 3.08 -10.46
N VAL A 86 -3.07 3.52 -9.27
CA VAL A 86 -4.40 3.34 -8.69
C VAL A 86 -5.10 4.70 -8.59
N THR A 87 -6.34 4.80 -9.05
CA THR A 87 -7.16 6.01 -8.82
C THR A 87 -7.79 6.01 -7.43
N ASP A 88 -8.41 7.10 -7.01
CA ASP A 88 -9.13 7.14 -5.74
C ASP A 88 -10.26 6.09 -5.67
N GLU A 89 -11.00 5.92 -6.76
CA GLU A 89 -12.07 4.93 -6.86
C GLU A 89 -11.54 3.50 -6.75
N ASP A 90 -10.37 3.23 -7.33
CA ASP A 90 -9.73 1.92 -7.24
C ASP A 90 -9.24 1.64 -5.82
N ALA A 91 -8.69 2.65 -5.15
CA ALA A 91 -8.22 2.55 -3.78
C ALA A 91 -9.37 2.18 -2.82
N ASP A 92 -10.55 2.78 -3.01
CA ASP A 92 -11.74 2.50 -2.19
C ASP A 92 -12.32 1.10 -2.44
N LYS A 93 -12.32 0.64 -3.70
CA LYS A 93 -12.70 -0.74 -4.05
C LYS A 93 -11.74 -1.76 -3.43
N LEU A 94 -10.44 -1.48 -3.47
CA LEU A 94 -9.40 -2.35 -2.92
C LEU A 94 -9.43 -2.39 -1.39
N LYS A 95 -9.75 -1.26 -0.73
CA LYS A 95 -10.01 -1.19 0.73
C LYS A 95 -11.21 -2.08 1.11
N SER A 96 -12.32 -1.95 0.41
CA SER A 96 -13.56 -2.71 0.68
C SER A 96 -13.36 -4.23 0.56
N THR A 97 -12.48 -4.65 -0.34
CA THR A 97 -12.15 -6.08 -0.54
C THR A 97 -11.23 -6.64 0.55
N GLN A 98 -10.46 -5.80 1.26
CA GLN A 98 -9.54 -6.23 2.32
C GLN A 98 -10.14 -6.18 3.73
N SER A 99 -11.08 -5.28 4.01
CA SER A 99 -11.78 -5.22 5.31
C SER A 99 -12.53 -6.51 5.65
N LEU A 100 -12.95 -7.29 4.65
CA LEU A 100 -13.55 -8.62 4.82
C LEU A 100 -12.57 -9.71 5.29
N LYS A 101 -11.25 -9.46 5.25
CA LYS A 101 -10.21 -10.44 5.66
C LYS A 101 -9.50 -10.12 6.97
N LEU A 102 -9.78 -8.97 7.57
CA LEU A 102 -9.24 -8.57 8.88
C LEU A 102 -10.27 -8.72 10.02
N ALA A 103 -11.53 -9.03 9.68
CA ALA A 103 -12.63 -9.27 10.61
C ALA A 103 -12.98 -10.76 10.78
N ALA A 104 -12.19 -11.67 10.20
CA ALA A 104 -12.31 -13.13 10.30
C ALA A 104 -10.96 -13.71 10.70
#